data_AF-A0A929I317-F1
#
_entry.id   AF-A0A929I317-F1
#
_cell.length_a   1.000
_cell.length_b   1.000
_cell.length_c   1.000
_cell.angle_alpha   90.00
_cell.angle_beta   90.00
_cell.angle_gamma   90.00
#
_symmetry.space_group_name_H-M   'P 1'
#
loop_
_entity.id
_entity.type
_entity.pdbx_description
1 polymer ?
#
loop_
_entity_poly.entity_id
_entity_poly.type
_entity_poly.pdbx_seq_one_letter_code
_entity_poly.pdbx_strand_id
1 'polypeptide(L)'
;LATENEDVRSLRELLIIGLKGIAAYADHAAVLGLEKDEIYDFLMEALASTTKDLSVDEMIALVLKAGEVAVTTMATLDEANTSAYGNPEITEVNIGVGSNPGILISGHDLKDMEELLKQTEGTGVDVYTHGEMLPANSYPAFKKYDHFVGNYGGSWWHQNKEFESFNGPILMTTNCIIPMKKNNTYQDRIFTTGMTGFPGVKHIANRPRGGSKDFSEIVELAKKCSPPEEIETGKIVAGFAHNQVLALADKIVDAVKSGAIKRFVVMAGCDGRQKSRSYFTEVAETLPKDAVILTAGCAKYRYNKLDLGDIGGIPRILDAGQCNDSYSLAVIALKLKEVFELDDINDLPISYDIAWYEQKAVAVLLALLHLGVKGIRLGPTLPAFLSPTVVKVLVENFDIKPIGEVQADVDAMMAAA
;
A
#
# COMPACT_ATOMS: atom_id res chain seq x y z
N LEU A 1 -27.28 -12.19 -15.26
CA LEU A 1 -25.80 -12.07 -15.07
C LEU A 1 -25.15 -12.58 -16.35
N ALA A 2 -24.02 -12.01 -16.80
CA ALA A 2 -23.35 -12.49 -18.02
C ALA A 2 -22.73 -13.89 -17.85
N THR A 3 -22.25 -14.23 -16.65
CA THR A 3 -21.86 -15.60 -16.27
C THR A 3 -22.86 -16.12 -15.24
N GLU A 4 -23.63 -17.16 -15.57
CA GLU A 4 -24.70 -17.70 -14.71
C GLU A 4 -24.16 -18.55 -13.56
N ASN A 5 -23.25 -19.49 -13.85
CA ASN A 5 -22.62 -20.34 -12.85
C ASN A 5 -21.82 -19.49 -11.84
N GLU A 6 -22.14 -19.65 -10.55
CA GLU A 6 -21.56 -18.86 -9.47
C GLU A 6 -20.06 -19.12 -9.26
N ASP A 7 -19.61 -20.37 -9.34
CA ASP A 7 -18.21 -20.74 -9.14
C ASP A 7 -17.33 -20.25 -10.31
N VAL A 8 -17.83 -20.41 -11.55
CA VAL A 8 -17.17 -19.86 -12.74
C VAL A 8 -17.10 -18.33 -12.66
N ARG A 9 -18.19 -17.68 -12.25
CA ARG A 9 -18.21 -16.22 -12.05
C ARG A 9 -17.23 -15.81 -10.97
N SER A 10 -17.19 -16.52 -9.85
CA SER A 10 -16.29 -16.22 -8.74
C SER A 10 -14.82 -16.28 -9.16
N LEU A 11 -14.41 -17.34 -9.86
CA LEU A 11 -13.02 -17.50 -10.32
C LEU A 11 -12.64 -16.48 -11.41
N ARG A 12 -13.54 -16.22 -12.37
CA ARG A 12 -13.31 -15.18 -13.39
C ARG A 12 -13.17 -13.79 -12.77
N GLU A 13 -14.05 -13.42 -11.84
CA GLU A 13 -13.98 -12.12 -11.19
C GLU A 13 -12.78 -12.01 -10.24
N LEU A 14 -12.43 -13.06 -9.50
CA LEU A 14 -11.19 -13.10 -8.71
C LEU A 14 -9.97 -12.83 -9.59
N LEU A 15 -9.88 -13.50 -10.74
CA LEU A 15 -8.82 -13.29 -11.72
C LEU A 15 -8.82 -11.84 -12.24
N ILE A 16 -9.94 -11.33 -12.73
CA ILE A 16 -10.04 -9.95 -13.25
C ILE A 16 -9.70 -8.89 -12.20
N ILE A 17 -10.14 -9.10 -10.95
CA ILE A 17 -9.86 -8.21 -9.83
C ILE A 17 -8.37 -8.23 -9.50
N GLY A 18 -7.73 -9.40 -9.45
CA GLY A 18 -6.28 -9.51 -9.29
C GLY A 18 -5.50 -8.85 -10.43
N LEU A 19 -5.91 -9.09 -11.68
CA LEU A 19 -5.28 -8.50 -12.87
C LEU A 19 -5.30 -6.96 -12.85
N LYS A 20 -6.36 -6.34 -12.34
CA LYS A 20 -6.43 -4.88 -12.20
C LYS A 20 -5.39 -4.35 -11.21
N GLY A 21 -5.17 -5.07 -10.10
CA GLY A 21 -4.11 -4.74 -9.14
C GLY A 21 -2.72 -4.88 -9.75
N ILE A 22 -2.48 -5.98 -10.47
CA ILE A 22 -1.24 -6.23 -11.22
C ILE A 22 -1.00 -5.11 -12.24
N ALA A 23 -2.00 -4.80 -13.07
CA ALA A 23 -1.90 -3.75 -14.08
C ALA A 23 -1.58 -2.37 -13.48
N ALA A 24 -2.11 -2.04 -12.30
CA ALA A 24 -1.79 -0.79 -11.63
C ALA A 24 -0.31 -0.70 -11.22
N TYR A 25 0.27 -1.79 -10.71
CA TYR A 25 1.70 -1.83 -10.39
C TYR A 25 2.57 -1.82 -11.64
N ALA A 26 2.15 -2.54 -12.69
CA ALA A 26 2.85 -2.55 -13.98
C ALA A 26 2.86 -1.14 -14.63
N ASP A 27 1.75 -0.40 -14.56
CA ASP A 27 1.66 0.97 -15.09
C ASP A 27 2.67 1.90 -14.41
N HIS A 28 2.82 1.84 -13.09
CA HIS A 28 3.84 2.62 -12.38
C HIS A 28 5.27 2.24 -12.77
N ALA A 29 5.56 0.95 -12.95
CA ALA A 29 6.87 0.50 -13.43
C ALA A 29 7.14 1.01 -14.86
N ALA A 30 6.14 0.93 -15.75
CA ALA A 30 6.22 1.41 -17.12
C ALA A 30 6.40 2.94 -17.20
N VAL A 31 5.75 3.70 -16.32
CA VAL A 31 5.94 5.15 -16.19
C VAL A 31 7.40 5.50 -15.88
N LEU A 32 8.11 4.62 -15.16
CA LEU A 32 9.55 4.73 -14.87
C LEU A 32 10.45 4.05 -15.92
N GLY A 33 9.86 3.43 -16.94
CA GLY A 33 10.58 2.82 -18.06
C GLY A 33 11.02 1.37 -17.84
N LEU A 34 10.50 0.70 -16.81
CA LEU A 34 10.71 -0.74 -16.62
C LEU A 34 9.44 -1.53 -16.98
N GLU A 35 9.60 -2.44 -17.93
CA GLU A 35 8.52 -3.25 -18.48
C GLU A 35 9.02 -4.69 -18.67
N LYS A 36 8.14 -5.68 -18.52
CA LYS A 36 8.44 -7.09 -18.82
C LYS A 36 7.31 -7.69 -19.65
N ASP A 37 7.64 -8.20 -20.83
CA ASP A 37 6.67 -8.75 -21.80
C ASP A 37 5.77 -9.83 -21.17
N GLU A 38 6.33 -10.68 -20.30
CA GLU A 38 5.58 -11.74 -19.60
C GLU A 38 4.41 -11.24 -18.76
N ILE A 39 4.48 -10.00 -18.24
CA ILE A 39 3.37 -9.38 -17.51
C ILE A 39 2.23 -9.10 -18.49
N TYR A 40 2.53 -8.45 -19.62
CA TYR A 40 1.52 -8.07 -20.61
C TYR A 40 0.93 -9.28 -21.34
N ASP A 41 1.76 -10.26 -21.68
CA ASP A 41 1.34 -11.53 -22.25
C ASP A 41 0.32 -12.22 -21.34
N PHE A 42 0.60 -12.28 -20.03
CA PHE A 42 -0.33 -12.86 -19.08
C PHE A 42 -1.60 -12.01 -18.90
N LEU A 43 -1.51 -10.67 -18.88
CA LEU A 43 -2.70 -9.82 -18.82
C LEU A 43 -3.65 -10.13 -20.00
N MET A 44 -3.11 -10.30 -21.21
CA MET A 44 -3.89 -10.66 -22.40
C MET A 44 -4.42 -12.10 -22.33
N GLU A 45 -3.60 -13.07 -21.93
CA GLU A 45 -4.00 -14.47 -21.74
C GLU A 45 -5.16 -14.58 -20.75
N ALA A 46 -5.02 -13.95 -19.59
CA ALA A 46 -5.96 -14.04 -18.50
C ALA A 46 -7.28 -13.34 -18.83
N LEU A 47 -7.25 -12.17 -19.48
CA LEU A 47 -8.47 -11.53 -20.02
C LEU A 47 -9.19 -12.44 -21.01
N ALA A 48 -8.45 -13.00 -21.99
CA ALA A 48 -9.02 -13.90 -22.98
C ALA A 48 -9.61 -15.17 -22.35
N SER A 49 -9.01 -15.68 -21.27
CA SER A 49 -9.48 -16.87 -20.55
C SER A 49 -10.90 -16.72 -20.01
N THR A 50 -11.29 -15.50 -19.62
CA THR A 50 -12.64 -15.22 -19.09
C THR A 50 -13.75 -15.30 -20.13
N THR A 51 -13.40 -15.43 -21.41
CA THR A 51 -14.35 -15.65 -22.52
C THR A 51 -14.47 -17.11 -22.92
N LYS A 52 -13.66 -17.99 -22.33
CA LYS A 52 -13.59 -19.42 -22.66
C LYS A 52 -14.30 -20.25 -21.59
N ASP A 53 -14.87 -21.37 -22.01
CA ASP A 53 -15.41 -22.37 -21.08
C ASP A 53 -14.27 -23.27 -20.62
N LEU A 54 -13.71 -22.95 -19.45
CA LEU A 54 -12.60 -23.67 -18.82
C LEU A 54 -13.12 -24.51 -17.65
N SER A 55 -12.40 -25.59 -17.35
CA SER A 55 -12.61 -26.36 -16.12
C SER A 55 -12.26 -25.55 -14.88
N VAL A 56 -12.75 -26.00 -13.73
CA VAL A 56 -12.43 -25.37 -12.42
C VAL A 56 -10.93 -25.37 -12.14
N ASP A 57 -10.25 -26.49 -12.43
CA ASP A 57 -8.81 -26.63 -12.21
C ASP A 57 -8.00 -25.66 -13.10
N GLU A 58 -8.39 -25.50 -14.37
CA GLU A 58 -7.75 -24.53 -15.28
C GLU A 58 -7.96 -23.08 -14.80
N MET A 59 -9.14 -22.74 -14.30
CA MET A 59 -9.41 -21.41 -13.74
C MET A 59 -8.63 -21.15 -12.45
N ILE A 60 -8.50 -22.15 -11.57
CA ILE A 60 -7.68 -22.06 -10.36
C ILE A 60 -6.20 -21.88 -10.75
N ALA A 61 -5.70 -22.63 -11.73
CA ALA A 61 -4.33 -22.50 -12.20
C ALA A 61 -4.04 -21.08 -12.73
N LEU A 62 -4.99 -20.46 -13.44
CA LEU A 62 -4.87 -19.06 -13.88
C LEU A 62 -4.84 -18.06 -12.71
N VAL A 63 -5.63 -18.30 -11.65
CA VAL A 63 -5.59 -17.46 -10.43
C VAL A 63 -4.23 -17.59 -9.72
N LEU A 64 -3.66 -18.79 -9.63
CA LEU A 64 -2.34 -19.00 -9.03
C LEU A 64 -1.22 -18.39 -9.88
N LYS A 65 -1.32 -18.49 -11.21
CA LYS A 65 -0.41 -17.80 -12.15
C LYS A 65 -0.52 -16.27 -12.04
N ALA A 66 -1.71 -15.74 -11.74
CA ALA A 66 -1.83 -14.31 -11.43
C ALA A 66 -1.07 -13.92 -10.16
N GLY A 67 -1.00 -14.80 -9.16
CA GLY A 67 -0.14 -14.62 -7.98
C GLY A 67 1.34 -14.56 -8.33
N GLU A 68 1.81 -15.45 -9.20
CA GLU A 68 3.19 -15.42 -9.74
C GLU A 68 3.50 -14.09 -10.45
N VAL A 69 2.63 -13.69 -11.39
CA VAL A 69 2.80 -12.44 -12.14
C VAL A 69 2.68 -11.22 -11.22
N ALA A 70 1.88 -11.28 -10.14
CA ALA A 70 1.84 -10.24 -9.12
C ALA A 70 3.19 -10.10 -8.39
N VAL A 71 3.85 -11.21 -8.03
CA VAL A 71 5.23 -11.17 -7.48
C VAL A 71 6.18 -10.52 -8.47
N THR A 72 6.19 -10.96 -9.73
CA THR A 72 7.06 -10.38 -10.77
C THR A 72 6.81 -8.90 -10.97
N THR A 73 5.54 -8.47 -10.97
CA THR A 73 5.17 -7.08 -11.20
C THR A 73 5.56 -6.19 -10.03
N MET A 74 5.31 -6.63 -8.79
CA MET A 74 5.74 -5.86 -7.61
C MET A 74 7.27 -5.79 -7.50
N ALA A 75 7.99 -6.86 -7.85
CA ALA A 75 9.46 -6.84 -7.93
C ALA A 75 9.96 -5.85 -8.98
N THR A 76 9.30 -5.78 -10.14
CA THR A 76 9.64 -4.84 -11.23
C THR A 76 9.36 -3.39 -10.80
N LEU A 77 8.28 -3.13 -10.08
CA LEU A 77 7.97 -1.82 -9.52
C LEU A 77 8.94 -1.41 -8.39
N ASP A 78 9.31 -2.35 -7.53
CA ASP A 78 10.34 -2.14 -6.49
C ASP A 78 11.68 -1.75 -7.12
N GLU A 79 12.13 -2.47 -8.13
CA GLU A 79 13.33 -2.15 -8.91
C GLU A 79 13.20 -0.76 -9.56
N ALA A 80 12.06 -0.46 -10.19
CA ALA A 80 11.83 0.83 -10.85
C ALA A 80 11.94 2.00 -9.86
N ASN A 81 11.27 1.90 -8.72
CA ASN A 81 11.26 2.95 -7.71
C ASN A 81 12.63 3.12 -7.05
N THR A 82 13.25 2.02 -6.61
CA THR A 82 14.52 2.07 -5.87
C THR A 82 15.70 2.47 -6.77
N SER A 83 15.71 2.05 -8.04
CA SER A 83 16.73 2.49 -9.01
C SER A 83 16.58 3.96 -9.39
N ALA A 84 15.35 4.48 -9.49
CA ALA A 84 15.10 5.88 -9.83
C ALA A 84 15.34 6.84 -8.66
N TYR A 85 14.93 6.44 -7.43
CA TYR A 85 14.82 7.37 -6.30
C TYR A 85 15.66 6.98 -5.07
N GLY A 86 16.42 5.88 -5.15
CA GLY A 86 17.18 5.31 -4.05
C GLY A 86 16.36 4.35 -3.19
N ASN A 87 17.04 3.54 -2.38
CA ASN A 87 16.36 2.66 -1.41
C ASN A 87 15.71 3.49 -0.29
N PRO A 88 14.46 3.20 0.11
CA PRO A 88 13.86 3.82 1.29
C PRO A 88 14.73 3.61 2.52
N GLU A 89 14.86 4.66 3.32
CA GLU A 89 15.67 4.67 4.56
C GLU A 89 14.86 5.22 5.74
N ILE A 90 15.27 4.86 6.96
CA ILE A 90 14.58 5.29 8.19
C ILE A 90 14.42 6.81 8.18
N THR A 91 13.17 7.26 8.27
CA THR A 91 12.82 8.68 8.19
C THR A 91 11.76 9.04 9.21
N GLU A 92 11.99 10.15 9.92
CA GLU A 92 10.97 10.80 10.74
C GLU A 92 10.20 11.80 9.88
N VAL A 93 8.93 11.50 9.62
CA VAL A 93 8.05 12.31 8.77
C VAL A 93 7.22 13.23 9.64
N ASN A 94 7.35 14.54 9.45
CA ASN A 94 6.50 15.54 10.11
C ASN A 94 5.03 15.39 9.66
N ILE A 95 4.10 15.49 10.62
CA ILE A 95 2.65 15.49 10.37
C ILE A 95 1.96 16.81 10.74
N GLY A 96 2.72 17.80 11.22
CA GLY A 96 2.27 19.18 11.35
C GLY A 96 2.38 19.96 10.03
N VAL A 97 2.21 21.28 10.09
CA VAL A 97 2.18 22.15 8.91
C VAL A 97 3.15 23.33 9.04
N GLY A 98 3.63 23.80 7.89
CA GLY A 98 4.36 25.06 7.76
C GLY A 98 3.43 26.27 7.58
N SER A 99 4.03 27.44 7.33
CA SER A 99 3.30 28.71 7.15
C SER A 99 3.13 29.12 5.69
N ASN A 100 3.67 28.37 4.73
CA ASN A 100 3.52 28.67 3.30
C ASN A 100 2.25 28.01 2.74
N PRO A 101 1.70 28.52 1.61
CA PRO A 101 0.75 27.73 0.84
C PRO A 101 1.38 26.40 0.39
N GLY A 102 0.56 25.36 0.29
CA GLY A 102 1.05 24.02 -0.08
C GLY A 102 0.26 23.38 -1.22
N ILE A 103 0.86 22.36 -1.83
CA ILE A 103 0.19 21.39 -2.70
C ILE A 103 0.19 20.02 -2.01
N LEU A 104 -0.98 19.39 -1.95
CA LEU A 104 -1.14 18.05 -1.40
C LEU A 104 -1.14 17.01 -2.52
N ILE A 105 -0.11 16.19 -2.62
CA ILE A 105 -0.07 15.07 -3.55
C ILE A 105 -0.57 13.78 -2.88
N SER A 106 -1.45 13.07 -3.57
CA SER A 106 -2.09 11.85 -3.09
C SER A 106 -2.12 10.79 -4.20
N GLY A 107 -2.31 9.53 -3.83
CA GLY A 107 -2.16 8.39 -4.73
C GLY A 107 -0.82 7.69 -4.55
N HIS A 108 -0.20 7.20 -5.63
CA HIS A 108 0.99 6.34 -5.53
C HIS A 108 2.15 6.74 -6.47
N ASP A 109 1.93 7.59 -7.48
CA ASP A 109 2.91 7.79 -8.55
C ASP A 109 4.10 8.66 -8.10
N LEU A 110 5.28 8.03 -7.98
CA LEU A 110 6.49 8.73 -7.54
C LEU A 110 7.12 9.62 -8.63
N LYS A 111 6.80 9.40 -9.91
CA LYS A 111 7.26 10.28 -11.00
C LYS A 111 6.51 11.60 -11.01
N ASP A 112 5.21 11.57 -10.72
CA ASP A 112 4.41 12.77 -10.46
C ASP A 112 4.98 13.55 -9.27
N MET A 113 5.42 12.87 -8.19
CA MET A 113 6.10 13.51 -7.06
C MET A 113 7.43 14.17 -7.46
N GLU A 114 8.28 13.45 -8.19
CA GLU A 114 9.56 13.97 -8.66
C GLU A 114 9.38 15.28 -9.46
N GLU A 115 8.45 15.28 -10.40
CA GLU A 115 8.19 16.43 -11.27
C GLU A 115 7.53 17.58 -10.52
N LEU A 116 6.63 17.29 -9.56
CA LEU A 116 6.01 18.30 -8.71
C LEU A 116 7.06 18.99 -7.84
N LEU A 117 7.94 18.23 -7.19
CA LEU A 117 9.04 18.77 -6.36
C LEU A 117 9.95 19.69 -7.17
N LYS A 118 10.37 19.25 -8.36
CA LYS A 118 11.20 20.06 -9.27
C LYS A 118 10.52 21.36 -9.69
N GLN A 119 9.21 21.34 -9.94
CA GLN A 119 8.46 22.50 -10.41
C GLN A 119 8.04 23.46 -9.29
N THR A 120 8.06 23.00 -8.04
CA THR A 120 7.75 23.82 -6.84
C THR A 120 9.00 24.40 -6.18
N GLU A 121 10.19 23.90 -6.50
CA GLU A 121 11.45 24.39 -5.96
C GLU A 121 11.65 25.89 -6.22
N GLY A 122 11.92 26.66 -5.16
CA GLY A 122 12.12 28.11 -5.24
C GLY A 122 10.86 28.94 -5.50
N THR A 123 9.66 28.33 -5.50
CA THR A 123 8.40 29.04 -5.80
C THR A 123 7.71 29.65 -4.58
N GLY A 124 8.13 29.26 -3.37
CA GLY A 124 7.45 29.60 -2.11
C GLY A 124 6.19 28.77 -1.83
N VAL A 125 6.00 27.67 -2.57
CA VAL A 125 4.92 26.69 -2.36
C VAL A 125 5.51 25.40 -1.80
N ASP A 126 5.01 24.98 -0.65
CA ASP A 126 5.42 23.72 0.00
C ASP A 126 4.72 22.51 -0.66
N VAL A 127 5.32 21.32 -0.52
CA VAL A 127 4.72 20.05 -0.94
C VAL A 127 4.45 19.18 0.28
N TYR A 128 3.26 18.58 0.32
CA TYR A 128 2.84 17.63 1.34
C TYR A 128 2.35 16.36 0.67
N THR A 129 2.59 15.21 1.28
CA THR A 129 2.01 13.93 0.87
C THR A 129 0.71 13.65 1.62
N HIS A 130 -0.16 12.82 1.04
CA HIS A 130 -1.34 12.26 1.70
C HIS A 130 -1.54 10.79 1.33
N GLY A 131 -2.03 10.00 2.28
CA GLY A 131 -2.35 8.59 2.09
C GLY A 131 -1.15 7.77 1.62
N GLU A 132 -1.28 7.13 0.46
CA GLU A 132 -0.24 6.26 -0.12
C GLU A 132 0.97 7.02 -0.68
N MET A 133 0.98 8.35 -0.63
CA MET A 133 2.18 9.14 -0.92
C MET A 133 3.11 9.32 0.28
N LEU A 134 2.68 8.98 1.51
CA LEU A 134 3.53 9.03 2.72
C LEU A 134 4.94 8.43 2.50
N PRO A 135 5.08 7.26 1.85
CA PRO A 135 6.38 6.62 1.65
C PRO A 135 7.37 7.43 0.80
N ALA A 136 6.91 8.39 -0.02
CA ALA A 136 7.80 9.29 -0.76
C ALA A 136 8.77 10.03 0.17
N ASN A 137 8.37 10.30 1.43
CA ASN A 137 9.25 10.91 2.43
C ASN A 137 10.49 10.05 2.75
N SER A 138 10.45 8.74 2.51
CA SER A 138 11.55 7.82 2.85
C SER A 138 12.58 7.64 1.73
N TYR A 139 12.33 8.18 0.53
CA TYR A 139 13.25 8.04 -0.61
C TYR A 139 14.32 9.13 -0.62
N PRO A 140 15.62 8.78 -0.68
CA PRO A 140 16.72 9.75 -0.67
C PRO A 140 16.61 10.84 -1.75
N ALA A 141 16.12 10.51 -2.95
CA ALA A 141 15.96 11.47 -4.03
C ALA A 141 14.96 12.60 -3.73
N PHE A 142 14.00 12.37 -2.83
CA PHE A 142 13.00 13.38 -2.43
C PHE A 142 13.36 14.09 -1.14
N LYS A 143 14.08 13.44 -0.22
CA LYS A 143 14.52 14.02 1.08
C LYS A 143 15.43 15.25 0.95
N LYS A 144 16.01 15.49 -0.23
CA LYS A 144 16.88 16.64 -0.51
C LYS A 144 16.13 17.98 -0.67
N TYR A 145 14.81 17.98 -0.80
CA TYR A 145 14.02 19.20 -1.04
C TYR A 145 13.49 19.77 0.27
N ASP A 146 14.00 20.93 0.68
CA ASP A 146 13.62 21.57 1.95
C ASP A 146 12.13 21.99 2.01
N HIS A 147 11.49 22.24 0.86
CA HIS A 147 10.07 22.59 0.76
C HIS A 147 9.15 21.36 0.71
N PHE A 148 9.70 20.14 0.79
CA PHE A 148 8.92 18.93 1.04
C PHE A 148 8.72 18.75 2.54
N VAL A 149 7.56 19.18 3.05
CA VAL A 149 7.37 19.39 4.50
C VAL A 149 7.07 18.11 5.27
N GLY A 150 6.30 17.19 4.69
CA GLY A 150 5.88 15.97 5.37
C GLY A 150 4.57 15.40 4.84
N ASN A 151 3.81 14.76 5.72
CA ASN A 151 2.54 14.11 5.38
C ASN A 151 1.35 14.72 6.12
N TYR A 152 0.32 15.12 5.38
CA TYR A 152 -0.89 15.71 5.95
C TYR A 152 -2.04 14.70 6.03
N GLY A 153 -2.68 14.61 7.20
CA GLY A 153 -3.88 13.81 7.40
C GLY A 153 -3.66 12.31 7.53
N GLY A 154 -4.63 11.53 7.09
CA GLY A 154 -4.73 10.10 7.36
C GLY A 154 -4.94 9.26 6.10
N SER A 155 -5.79 8.24 6.25
CA SER A 155 -6.18 7.37 5.15
C SER A 155 -7.19 8.04 4.22
N TRP A 156 -7.21 7.59 2.97
CA TRP A 156 -8.00 8.12 1.86
C TRP A 156 -9.49 8.38 2.16
N TRP A 157 -10.11 7.63 3.08
CA TRP A 157 -11.52 7.79 3.35
C TRP A 157 -11.87 9.02 4.22
N HIS A 158 -10.87 9.65 4.84
CA HIS A 158 -10.99 10.92 5.56
C HIS A 158 -10.88 12.16 4.66
N GLN A 159 -10.50 11.98 3.39
CA GLN A 159 -10.07 13.07 2.50
C GLN A 159 -11.09 14.20 2.33
N ASN A 160 -12.40 13.95 2.48
CA ASN A 160 -13.38 15.04 2.38
C ASN A 160 -13.19 16.11 3.47
N LYS A 161 -12.72 15.74 4.66
CA LYS A 161 -12.42 16.71 5.72
C LYS A 161 -11.02 17.27 5.52
N GLU A 162 -10.05 16.40 5.24
CA GLU A 162 -8.63 16.76 5.19
C GLU A 162 -8.30 17.61 3.95
N PHE A 163 -8.84 17.29 2.77
CA PHE A 163 -8.65 18.13 1.57
C PHE A 163 -9.30 19.51 1.73
N GLU A 164 -10.40 19.59 2.48
CA GLU A 164 -11.03 20.87 2.82
C GLU A 164 -10.08 21.72 3.66
N SER A 165 -9.60 21.19 4.80
CA SER A 165 -8.73 21.90 5.73
C SER A 165 -7.31 22.16 5.21
N PHE A 166 -6.87 21.42 4.18
CA PHE A 166 -5.56 21.65 3.56
C PHE A 166 -5.46 23.01 2.86
N ASN A 167 -6.59 23.64 2.50
CA ASN A 167 -6.72 24.94 1.82
C ASN A 167 -6.10 25.06 0.41
N GLY A 168 -4.92 24.50 0.19
CA GLY A 168 -4.20 24.51 -1.08
C GLY A 168 -4.71 23.48 -2.10
N PRO A 169 -4.09 23.42 -3.29
CA PRO A 169 -4.46 22.46 -4.31
C PRO A 169 -4.16 21.01 -3.93
N ILE A 170 -4.95 20.08 -4.48
CA ILE A 170 -4.77 18.64 -4.29
C ILE A 170 -4.50 17.98 -5.64
N LEU A 171 -3.41 17.21 -5.75
CA LEU A 171 -3.09 16.41 -6.93
C LEU A 171 -3.34 14.93 -6.66
N MET A 172 -4.32 14.35 -7.36
CA MET A 172 -4.62 12.92 -7.30
C MET A 172 -3.91 12.20 -8.44
N THR A 173 -2.86 11.44 -8.13
CA THR A 173 -2.08 10.65 -9.10
C THR A 173 -2.75 9.33 -9.45
N THR A 174 -3.44 8.72 -8.48
CA THR A 174 -4.15 7.43 -8.60
C THR A 174 -5.41 7.41 -7.74
N ASN A 175 -6.05 6.24 -7.63
CA ASN A 175 -6.99 5.97 -6.55
C ASN A 175 -6.35 6.20 -5.17
N CYS A 176 -7.09 6.58 -4.13
CA CYS A 176 -8.55 6.62 -4.05
C CYS A 176 -9.08 8.07 -4.07
N ILE A 177 -10.04 8.35 -4.95
CA ILE A 177 -10.82 9.60 -4.95
C ILE A 177 -12.22 9.27 -4.46
N ILE A 178 -12.70 9.95 -3.41
CA ILE A 178 -14.07 9.79 -2.91
C ILE A 178 -14.95 10.92 -3.44
N PRO A 179 -16.26 10.67 -3.68
CA PRO A 179 -17.17 11.74 -4.03
C PRO A 179 -17.19 12.85 -2.98
N MET A 180 -17.03 14.09 -3.46
CA MET A 180 -17.15 15.30 -2.65
C MET A 180 -18.53 15.36 -2.00
N LYS A 181 -18.58 15.70 -0.70
CA LYS A 181 -19.86 16.00 -0.04
C LYS A 181 -20.39 17.34 -0.55
N LYS A 182 -21.70 17.55 -0.42
CA LYS A 182 -22.36 18.80 -0.84
C LYS A 182 -21.78 20.07 -0.22
N ASN A 183 -21.18 19.96 0.96
CA ASN A 183 -20.57 21.08 1.68
C ASN A 183 -19.07 21.21 1.44
N ASN A 184 -18.46 20.37 0.60
CA ASN A 184 -17.06 20.52 0.22
C ASN A 184 -16.91 21.63 -0.81
N THR A 185 -15.87 22.44 -0.67
CA THR A 185 -15.62 23.60 -1.55
C THR A 185 -14.35 23.46 -2.37
N TYR A 186 -13.61 22.37 -2.25
CA TYR A 186 -12.30 22.18 -2.90
C TYR A 186 -12.36 21.74 -4.36
N GLN A 187 -13.53 21.67 -5.01
CA GLN A 187 -13.68 21.15 -6.39
C GLN A 187 -12.84 21.93 -7.42
N ASP A 188 -12.66 23.23 -7.23
CA ASP A 188 -11.91 24.12 -8.12
C ASP A 188 -10.39 24.04 -7.92
N ARG A 189 -9.93 23.39 -6.84
CA ARG A 189 -8.52 23.23 -6.46
C ARG A 189 -8.06 21.78 -6.34
N ILE A 190 -8.91 20.79 -6.61
CA ILE A 190 -8.48 19.40 -6.84
C ILE A 190 -8.14 19.22 -8.32
N PHE A 191 -7.10 18.43 -8.58
CA PHE A 191 -6.60 18.06 -9.89
C PHE A 191 -6.49 16.54 -9.98
N THR A 192 -6.79 16.00 -11.15
CA THR A 192 -6.56 14.59 -11.49
C THR A 192 -5.43 14.49 -12.50
N THR A 193 -4.76 13.35 -12.55
CA THR A 193 -3.79 13.03 -13.60
C THR A 193 -3.67 11.51 -13.78
N GLY A 194 -2.97 11.06 -14.84
CA GLY A 194 -2.85 9.64 -15.14
C GLY A 194 -4.22 8.99 -15.40
N MET A 195 -4.48 7.83 -14.79
CA MET A 195 -5.75 7.11 -14.95
C MET A 195 -6.88 7.65 -14.06
N THR A 196 -6.65 8.72 -13.30
CA THR A 196 -7.70 9.31 -12.46
C THR A 196 -8.58 10.28 -13.24
N GLY A 197 -9.84 10.40 -12.81
CA GLY A 197 -10.78 11.37 -13.34
C GLY A 197 -11.97 11.55 -12.41
N PHE A 198 -12.48 12.79 -12.32
CA PHE A 198 -13.69 13.10 -11.57
C PHE A 198 -14.49 14.19 -12.30
N PRO A 199 -15.83 14.08 -12.41
CA PRO A 199 -16.63 15.07 -13.14
C PRO A 199 -16.43 16.50 -12.65
N GLY A 200 -16.12 17.42 -13.56
CA GLY A 200 -15.91 18.83 -13.26
C GLY A 200 -14.62 19.15 -12.50
N VAL A 201 -13.68 18.20 -12.40
CA VAL A 201 -12.34 18.40 -11.84
C VAL A 201 -11.33 18.54 -12.98
N LYS A 202 -10.38 19.46 -12.83
CA LYS A 202 -9.32 19.68 -13.83
C LYS A 202 -8.42 18.45 -13.94
N HIS A 203 -7.92 18.18 -15.14
CA HIS A 203 -7.04 17.05 -15.41
C HIS A 203 -5.71 17.52 -16.01
N ILE A 204 -4.61 17.15 -15.36
CA ILE A 204 -3.25 17.37 -15.86
C ILE A 204 -2.93 16.26 -16.86
N ALA A 205 -2.68 16.67 -18.11
CA ALA A 205 -2.41 15.75 -19.21
C ALA A 205 -1.14 14.90 -18.98
N ASN A 206 -1.05 13.81 -19.74
CA ASN A 206 0.11 12.93 -19.71
C ASN A 206 1.38 13.64 -20.18
N ARG A 207 2.51 13.13 -19.67
CA ARG A 207 3.86 13.56 -20.08
C ARG A 207 4.02 13.38 -21.60
N PRO A 208 4.57 14.36 -22.32
CA PRO A 208 5.08 14.09 -23.66
C PRO A 208 6.26 13.11 -23.56
N ARG A 209 6.51 12.35 -24.63
CA ARG A 209 7.63 11.39 -24.65
C ARG A 209 8.95 12.09 -24.35
N GLY A 210 9.63 11.67 -23.27
CA GLY A 210 10.89 12.25 -22.82
C GLY A 210 10.78 13.61 -22.11
N GLY A 211 9.57 14.07 -21.78
CA GLY A 211 9.33 15.28 -21.00
C GLY A 211 8.60 15.02 -19.68
N SER A 212 8.11 16.09 -19.06
CA SER A 212 7.40 16.09 -17.78
C SER A 212 5.95 16.53 -17.91
N LYS A 213 5.13 16.27 -16.90
CA LYS A 213 3.81 16.90 -16.75
C LYS A 213 4.01 18.40 -16.47
N ASP A 214 3.03 19.20 -16.84
CA ASP A 214 3.00 20.63 -16.52
C ASP A 214 2.16 20.87 -15.26
N PHE A 215 2.83 21.27 -14.19
CA PHE A 215 2.22 21.62 -12.90
C PHE A 215 2.21 23.14 -12.66
N SER A 216 2.45 23.97 -13.68
CA SER A 216 2.44 25.43 -13.54
C SER A 216 1.10 25.97 -13.01
N GLU A 217 -0.03 25.45 -13.50
CA GLU A 217 -1.36 25.88 -13.05
C GLU A 217 -1.59 25.58 -11.57
N ILE A 218 -1.18 24.41 -11.08
CA ILE A 218 -1.37 24.02 -9.69
C ILE A 218 -0.47 24.86 -8.77
N VAL A 219 0.76 25.18 -9.19
CA VAL A 219 1.67 26.07 -8.47
C VAL A 219 1.12 27.51 -8.38
N GLU A 220 0.61 28.05 -9.49
CA GLU A 220 0.04 29.40 -9.51
C GLU A 220 -1.28 29.50 -8.72
N LEU A 221 -2.05 28.41 -8.64
CA LEU A 221 -3.21 28.35 -7.77
C LEU A 221 -2.80 28.31 -6.29
N ALA A 222 -1.81 27.50 -5.93
CA ALA A 222 -1.34 27.37 -4.55
C ALA A 222 -0.90 28.72 -3.96
N LYS A 223 -0.18 29.55 -4.73
CA LYS A 223 0.23 30.91 -4.32
C LYS A 223 -0.93 31.83 -3.91
N LYS A 224 -2.17 31.50 -4.28
CA LYS A 224 -3.38 32.28 -3.95
C LYS A 224 -4.19 31.64 -2.82
N CYS A 225 -3.80 30.48 -2.34
CA CYS A 225 -4.45 29.76 -1.26
C CYS A 225 -3.85 30.14 0.10
N SER A 226 -4.64 29.98 1.16
CA SER A 226 -4.12 30.00 2.52
C SER A 226 -3.21 28.78 2.77
N PRO A 227 -2.25 28.87 3.71
CA PRO A 227 -1.54 27.71 4.23
C PRO A 227 -2.49 26.63 4.78
N PRO A 228 -2.06 25.36 4.87
CA PRO A 228 -2.86 24.30 5.47
C PRO A 228 -3.25 24.60 6.91
N GLU A 229 -4.48 24.23 7.31
CA GLU A 229 -4.88 24.23 8.72
C GLU A 229 -4.22 23.05 9.43
N GLU A 230 -3.55 23.29 10.56
CA GLU A 230 -2.95 22.25 11.37
C GLU A 230 -4.03 21.37 12.02
N ILE A 231 -4.05 20.08 11.69
CA ILE A 231 -5.02 19.11 12.22
C ILE A 231 -4.42 18.17 13.27
N GLU A 232 -3.08 18.09 13.33
CA GLU A 232 -2.29 17.31 14.27
C GLU A 232 -0.83 17.78 14.27
N THR A 233 -0.04 17.32 15.23
CA THR A 233 1.41 17.56 15.32
C THR A 233 2.13 16.27 15.67
N GLY A 234 3.44 16.21 15.43
CA GLY A 234 4.29 15.08 15.77
C GLY A 234 4.99 14.50 14.56
N LYS A 235 5.30 13.21 14.63
CA LYS A 235 6.02 12.49 13.57
C LYS A 235 5.56 11.05 13.43
N ILE A 236 5.74 10.52 12.23
CA ILE A 236 5.63 9.09 11.91
C ILE A 236 7.02 8.59 11.50
N VAL A 237 7.44 7.44 12.00
CA VAL A 237 8.69 6.79 11.55
C VAL A 237 8.37 5.80 10.43
N ALA A 238 9.04 5.92 9.29
CA ALA A 238 8.85 5.07 8.12
C ALA A 238 10.19 4.73 7.45
N GLY A 239 10.16 3.95 6.36
CA GLY A 239 11.33 3.67 5.53
C GLY A 239 11.98 2.31 5.78
N PHE A 240 11.22 1.35 6.32
CA PHE A 240 11.68 -0.02 6.58
C PHE A 240 11.41 -0.95 5.38
N ALA A 241 11.76 -0.51 4.17
CA ALA A 241 11.76 -1.36 2.99
C ALA A 241 12.87 -2.42 3.07
N HIS A 242 12.86 -3.40 2.16
CA HIS A 242 13.74 -4.58 2.27
C HIS A 242 15.21 -4.23 2.47
N ASN A 243 15.78 -3.28 1.71
CA ASN A 243 17.20 -2.92 1.83
C ASN A 243 17.54 -2.42 3.24
N GLN A 244 16.69 -1.55 3.81
CA GLN A 244 16.89 -1.00 5.16
C GLN A 244 16.73 -2.08 6.24
N VAL A 245 15.75 -2.98 6.11
CA VAL A 245 15.55 -4.06 7.09
C VAL A 245 16.68 -5.09 7.00
N LEU A 246 17.14 -5.41 5.79
CA LEU A 246 18.27 -6.31 5.57
C LEU A 246 19.57 -5.73 6.12
N ALA A 247 19.77 -4.42 6.04
CA ALA A 247 20.90 -3.74 6.70
C ALA A 247 20.83 -3.84 8.24
N LEU A 248 19.66 -4.12 8.81
CA LEU A 248 19.42 -4.35 10.24
C LEU A 248 19.25 -5.83 10.58
N ALA A 249 19.51 -6.75 9.64
CA ALA A 249 19.20 -8.17 9.79
C ALA A 249 19.84 -8.78 11.04
N ASP A 250 21.13 -8.54 11.29
CA ASP A 250 21.83 -9.07 12.47
C ASP A 250 21.15 -8.65 13.77
N LYS A 251 20.78 -7.37 13.88
CA LYS A 251 20.08 -6.83 15.05
C LYS A 251 18.70 -7.47 15.24
N ILE A 252 17.96 -7.66 14.16
CA ILE A 252 16.63 -8.29 14.17
C ILE A 252 16.75 -9.77 14.57
N VAL A 253 17.70 -10.48 13.97
CA VAL A 253 17.97 -11.90 14.24
C VAL A 253 18.38 -12.10 15.69
N ASP A 254 19.25 -11.25 16.22
CA ASP A 254 19.64 -11.29 17.63
C ASP A 254 18.46 -11.04 18.56
N ALA A 255 17.60 -10.06 18.24
CA ALA A 255 16.40 -9.77 19.02
C ALA A 255 15.39 -10.93 19.01
N VAL A 256 15.26 -11.64 17.88
CA VAL A 256 14.43 -12.85 17.79
C VAL A 256 15.05 -13.99 18.59
N LYS A 257 16.35 -14.27 18.42
CA LYS A 257 17.08 -15.34 19.13
C LYS A 257 17.10 -15.13 20.64
N SER A 258 17.18 -13.88 21.11
CA SER A 258 17.13 -13.56 22.53
C SER A 258 15.72 -13.60 23.12
N GLY A 259 14.68 -13.76 22.28
CA GLY A 259 13.29 -13.67 22.68
C GLY A 259 12.80 -12.24 23.00
N ALA A 260 13.57 -11.21 22.62
CA ALA A 260 13.15 -9.81 22.78
C ALA A 260 12.04 -9.45 21.77
N ILE A 261 12.12 -10.00 20.55
CA ILE A 261 11.02 -10.04 19.59
C ILE A 261 10.53 -11.48 19.55
N LYS A 262 9.31 -11.73 20.02
CA LYS A 262 8.69 -13.06 19.96
C LYS A 262 7.98 -13.34 18.67
N ARG A 263 7.41 -12.31 18.03
CA ARG A 263 6.60 -12.47 16.83
C ARG A 263 6.51 -11.17 16.03
N PHE A 264 6.50 -11.31 14.71
CA PHE A 264 6.09 -10.27 13.81
C PHE A 264 4.62 -10.46 13.42
N VAL A 265 3.88 -9.38 13.28
CA VAL A 265 2.49 -9.41 12.79
C VAL A 265 2.39 -8.52 11.57
N VAL A 266 2.20 -9.13 10.40
CA VAL A 266 1.99 -8.42 9.14
C VAL A 266 0.56 -7.88 9.14
N MET A 267 0.44 -6.56 9.35
CA MET A 267 -0.84 -5.83 9.32
C MET A 267 -0.96 -4.91 8.11
N ALA A 268 -0.30 -5.28 7.01
CA ALA A 268 -0.29 -4.54 5.76
C ALA A 268 -1.67 -4.53 5.05
N GLY A 269 -1.73 -3.76 3.96
CA GLY A 269 -2.85 -3.75 3.02
C GLY A 269 -3.58 -2.40 2.97
N CYS A 270 -4.91 -2.43 2.82
CA CYS A 270 -5.72 -1.25 2.55
C CYS A 270 -6.78 -0.97 3.62
N ASP A 271 -6.84 0.29 4.07
CA ASP A 271 -7.86 0.77 5.00
C ASP A 271 -9.18 1.13 4.31
N GLY A 272 -10.24 1.39 5.09
CA GLY A 272 -11.54 1.81 4.60
C GLY A 272 -12.48 2.31 5.70
N ARG A 273 -13.75 2.53 5.33
CA ARG A 273 -14.73 3.29 6.14
C ARG A 273 -15.45 2.51 7.24
N GLN A 274 -15.53 1.19 7.11
CA GLN A 274 -16.36 0.37 7.99
C GLN A 274 -15.85 0.46 9.43
N LYS A 275 -16.76 0.67 10.39
CA LYS A 275 -16.41 0.78 11.82
C LYS A 275 -15.70 -0.46 12.36
N SER A 276 -16.00 -1.64 11.81
CA SER A 276 -15.34 -2.92 12.14
C SER A 276 -13.83 -2.90 11.96
N ARG A 277 -13.27 -1.93 11.22
CA ARG A 277 -11.82 -1.75 11.11
C ARG A 277 -11.17 -1.18 12.38
N SER A 278 -11.94 -0.78 13.39
CA SER A 278 -11.38 -0.52 14.73
C SER A 278 -10.65 -1.75 15.27
N TYR A 279 -11.06 -2.96 14.86
CA TYR A 279 -10.34 -4.21 15.08
C TYR A 279 -8.82 -4.07 14.87
N PHE A 280 -8.36 -3.46 13.77
CA PHE A 280 -6.92 -3.35 13.49
C PHE A 280 -6.20 -2.35 14.41
N THR A 281 -6.89 -1.31 14.88
CA THR A 281 -6.36 -0.41 15.92
C THR A 281 -6.27 -1.15 17.24
N GLU A 282 -7.34 -1.84 17.63
CA GLU A 282 -7.44 -2.58 18.89
C GLU A 282 -6.45 -3.76 18.96
N VAL A 283 -6.21 -4.47 17.84
CA VAL A 283 -5.14 -5.48 17.73
C VAL A 283 -3.77 -4.86 17.98
N ALA A 284 -3.45 -3.73 17.33
CA ALA A 284 -2.15 -3.08 17.50
C ALA A 284 -1.89 -2.63 18.95
N GLU A 285 -2.93 -2.16 19.65
CA GLU A 285 -2.87 -1.78 21.07
C GLU A 285 -2.79 -2.99 22.00
N THR A 286 -3.44 -4.09 21.65
CA THR A 286 -3.54 -5.32 22.47
C THR A 286 -2.31 -6.21 22.30
N LEU A 287 -1.59 -6.12 21.18
CA LEU A 287 -0.40 -6.94 20.92
C LEU A 287 0.63 -6.79 22.05
N PRO A 288 1.21 -7.92 22.53
CA PRO A 288 2.29 -7.89 23.51
C PRO A 288 3.44 -6.95 23.12
N LYS A 289 4.10 -6.38 24.14
CA LYS A 289 5.20 -5.43 23.94
C LYS A 289 6.45 -6.04 23.29
N ASP A 290 6.53 -7.37 23.22
CA ASP A 290 7.56 -8.14 22.53
C ASP A 290 7.14 -8.57 21.10
N ALA A 291 6.04 -8.02 20.57
CA ALA A 291 5.62 -8.17 19.18
C ALA A 291 5.92 -6.91 18.35
N VAL A 292 6.25 -7.11 17.07
CA VAL A 292 6.52 -6.04 16.09
C VAL A 292 5.52 -6.12 14.93
N ILE A 293 4.91 -4.99 14.57
CA ILE A 293 4.02 -4.87 13.42
C ILE A 293 4.85 -4.56 12.17
N LEU A 294 4.66 -5.37 11.13
CA LEU A 294 5.16 -5.10 9.78
C LEU A 294 4.00 -4.56 8.94
N THR A 295 4.18 -3.40 8.31
CA THR A 295 3.10 -2.78 7.52
C THR A 295 3.59 -2.23 6.19
N ALA A 296 2.64 -2.17 5.25
CA ALA A 296 2.76 -1.58 3.94
C ALA A 296 1.34 -1.19 3.48
N GLY A 297 1.20 -0.07 2.79
CA GLY A 297 -0.09 0.47 2.34
C GLY A 297 -0.92 1.15 3.44
N CYS A 298 -2.05 1.73 3.05
CA CYS A 298 -2.84 2.64 3.87
C CYS A 298 -3.53 1.98 5.07
N ALA A 299 -3.52 0.64 5.20
CA ALA A 299 -3.87 -0.04 6.45
C ALA A 299 -3.10 0.52 7.65
N LYS A 300 -1.85 0.97 7.44
CA LYS A 300 -1.00 1.59 8.45
C LYS A 300 -1.67 2.71 9.25
N TYR A 301 -2.58 3.46 8.64
CA TYR A 301 -3.23 4.61 9.29
C TYR A 301 -4.16 4.22 10.46
N ARG A 302 -4.41 2.92 10.66
CA ARG A 302 -5.12 2.43 11.85
C ARG A 302 -4.26 2.46 13.11
N TYR A 303 -2.93 2.46 12.98
CA TYR A 303 -2.03 2.28 14.12
C TYR A 303 -0.70 3.05 14.03
N ASN A 304 -0.32 3.63 12.89
CA ASN A 304 0.96 4.32 12.69
C ASN A 304 1.12 5.65 13.45
N LYS A 305 0.06 6.12 14.10
CA LYS A 305 0.04 7.31 14.97
C LYS A 305 -0.07 6.95 16.46
N LEU A 306 -0.02 5.66 16.79
CA LEU A 306 0.01 5.19 18.18
C LEU A 306 1.44 5.23 18.72
N ASP A 307 1.59 5.53 20.00
CA ASP A 307 2.87 5.43 20.70
C ASP A 307 3.10 4.01 21.20
N LEU A 308 3.52 3.13 20.28
CA LEU A 308 3.79 1.72 20.58
C LEU A 308 5.23 1.47 21.08
N GLY A 309 6.12 2.46 21.03
CA GLY A 309 7.52 2.37 21.43
C GLY A 309 8.40 1.51 20.51
N ASP A 310 9.54 1.06 21.06
CA ASP A 310 10.55 0.25 20.38
C ASP A 310 11.02 -0.93 21.23
N ILE A 311 11.68 -1.90 20.59
CA ILE A 311 12.33 -3.05 21.24
C ILE A 311 13.83 -2.96 20.90
N GLY A 312 14.64 -2.51 21.87
CA GLY A 312 16.09 -2.39 21.68
C GLY A 312 16.48 -1.43 20.55
N GLY A 313 15.70 -0.37 20.34
CA GLY A 313 15.85 0.58 19.23
C GLY A 313 15.32 0.09 17.88
N ILE A 314 14.49 -0.96 17.84
CA ILE A 314 13.71 -1.35 16.66
C ILE A 314 12.27 -0.89 16.91
N PRO A 315 11.72 0.07 16.15
CA PRO A 315 10.33 0.50 16.35
C PRO A 315 9.35 -0.67 16.28
N ARG A 316 8.32 -0.65 17.13
CA ARG A 316 7.28 -1.70 17.12
C ARG A 316 6.35 -1.64 15.91
N ILE A 317 6.47 -0.61 15.07
CA ILE A 317 5.82 -0.51 13.77
C ILE A 317 6.90 -0.25 12.72
N LEU A 318 7.09 -1.20 11.81
CA LEU A 318 8.02 -1.09 10.68
C LEU A 318 7.22 -0.89 9.40
N ASP A 319 7.15 0.36 8.95
CA ASP A 319 6.48 0.76 7.71
C ASP A 319 7.42 0.63 6.50
N ALA A 320 7.17 -0.38 5.67
CA ALA A 320 7.92 -0.64 4.45
C ALA A 320 7.56 0.29 3.29
N GLY A 321 6.38 0.90 3.32
CA GLY A 321 5.95 1.86 2.30
C GLY A 321 4.52 1.66 1.80
N GLN A 322 4.32 1.78 0.48
CA GLN A 322 3.03 1.70 -0.21
C GLN A 322 2.49 0.27 -0.20
N CYS A 323 1.27 0.05 -0.67
CA CYS A 323 0.74 -1.32 -0.78
C CYS A 323 1.61 -2.26 -1.63
N ASN A 324 2.27 -1.77 -2.70
CA ASN A 324 3.26 -2.52 -3.48
C ASN A 324 4.50 -2.93 -2.66
N ASP A 325 4.87 -2.16 -1.63
CA ASP A 325 6.01 -2.46 -0.77
C ASP A 325 5.72 -3.63 0.20
N SER A 326 4.55 -4.25 0.11
CA SER A 326 4.32 -5.62 0.59
C SER A 326 5.32 -6.62 -0.02
N TYR A 327 5.87 -6.32 -1.20
CA TYR A 327 7.02 -7.03 -1.76
C TYR A 327 8.23 -7.02 -0.82
N SER A 328 8.54 -5.87 -0.19
CA SER A 328 9.61 -5.80 0.81
C SER A 328 9.35 -6.76 1.97
N LEU A 329 8.11 -6.85 2.44
CA LEU A 329 7.73 -7.75 3.54
C LEU A 329 7.90 -9.23 3.15
N ALA A 330 7.59 -9.59 1.90
CA ALA A 330 7.83 -10.93 1.37
C ALA A 330 9.34 -11.24 1.28
N VAL A 331 10.15 -10.30 0.78
CA VAL A 331 11.63 -10.44 0.73
C VAL A 331 12.22 -10.60 2.13
N ILE A 332 11.74 -9.83 3.11
CA ILE A 332 12.15 -9.94 4.52
C ILE A 332 11.82 -11.33 5.07
N ALA A 333 10.59 -11.82 4.87
CA ALA A 333 10.20 -13.16 5.32
C ALA A 333 11.07 -14.25 4.68
N LEU A 334 11.28 -14.20 3.36
CA LEU A 334 12.16 -15.14 2.65
C LEU A 334 13.59 -15.10 3.17
N LYS A 335 14.12 -13.92 3.50
CA LYS A 335 15.47 -13.82 4.09
C LYS A 335 15.52 -14.37 5.51
N LEU A 336 14.51 -14.11 6.33
CA LEU A 336 14.44 -14.69 7.68
C LEU A 336 14.34 -16.21 7.61
N LYS A 337 13.56 -16.77 6.67
CA LYS A 337 13.49 -18.22 6.41
C LYS A 337 14.88 -18.80 6.13
N GLU A 338 15.66 -18.13 5.28
CA GLU A 338 17.04 -18.52 4.96
C GLU A 338 17.95 -18.44 6.20
N VAL A 339 17.90 -17.34 6.95
CA VAL A 339 18.76 -17.11 8.12
C VAL A 339 18.45 -18.06 9.29
N PHE A 340 17.19 -18.45 9.45
CA PHE A 340 16.77 -19.45 10.44
C PHE A 340 16.82 -20.89 9.93
N GLU A 341 17.28 -21.10 8.68
CA GLU A 341 17.41 -22.42 8.06
C GLU A 341 16.10 -23.23 8.11
N LEU A 342 14.97 -22.56 7.88
CA LEU A 342 13.64 -23.18 7.92
C LEU A 342 13.25 -23.77 6.56
N ASP A 343 12.60 -24.93 6.58
CA ASP A 343 12.11 -25.60 5.37
C ASP A 343 10.88 -24.90 4.78
N ASP A 344 9.96 -24.44 5.63
CA ASP A 344 8.73 -23.74 5.25
C ASP A 344 8.76 -22.27 5.71
N ILE A 345 8.21 -21.35 4.89
CA ILE A 345 8.07 -19.93 5.25
C ILE A 345 7.09 -19.74 6.42
N ASN A 346 6.14 -20.66 6.57
CA ASN A 346 5.13 -20.62 7.61
C ASN A 346 5.63 -21.02 9.00
N ASP A 347 6.86 -21.56 9.10
CA ASP A 347 7.52 -21.87 10.37
C ASP A 347 8.22 -20.65 10.99
N LEU A 348 8.20 -19.50 10.30
CA LEU A 348 8.69 -18.25 10.85
C LEU A 348 7.79 -17.73 11.97
N PRO A 349 8.32 -16.97 12.95
CA PRO A 349 7.52 -16.29 13.95
C PRO A 349 6.83 -15.06 13.34
N ILE A 350 6.02 -15.26 12.30
CA ILE A 350 5.27 -14.25 11.56
C ILE A 350 3.81 -14.69 11.48
N SER A 351 2.91 -13.80 11.87
CA SER A 351 1.47 -13.95 11.66
C SER A 351 0.98 -12.92 10.64
N TYR A 352 -0.04 -13.26 9.85
CA TYR A 352 -0.60 -12.39 8.82
C TYR A 352 -2.05 -12.01 9.17
N ASP A 353 -2.29 -10.73 9.42
CA ASP A 353 -3.61 -10.15 9.72
C ASP A 353 -3.86 -8.93 8.81
N ILE A 354 -4.26 -9.23 7.57
CA ILE A 354 -4.22 -8.31 6.44
C ILE A 354 -5.59 -7.64 6.26
N ALA A 355 -5.56 -6.30 6.19
CA ALA A 355 -6.73 -5.51 5.82
C ALA A 355 -6.79 -5.35 4.29
N TRP A 356 -7.94 -5.56 3.67
CA TRP A 356 -8.11 -5.32 2.22
C TRP A 356 -9.28 -4.38 1.92
N TYR A 357 -9.28 -3.76 0.74
CA TYR A 357 -10.38 -2.89 0.30
C TYR A 357 -10.59 -2.94 -1.22
N GLU A 358 -9.52 -2.79 -2.00
CA GLU A 358 -9.59 -2.71 -3.46
C GLU A 358 -8.66 -3.73 -4.15
N GLN A 359 -8.46 -3.57 -5.45
CA GLN A 359 -7.90 -4.59 -6.34
C GLN A 359 -6.39 -4.83 -6.14
N LYS A 360 -5.61 -3.79 -5.77
CA LYS A 360 -4.18 -3.95 -5.47
C LYS A 360 -3.96 -4.86 -4.26
N ALA A 361 -4.78 -4.74 -3.21
CA ALA A 361 -4.73 -5.67 -2.08
C ALA A 361 -5.03 -7.13 -2.49
N VAL A 362 -5.86 -7.36 -3.52
CA VAL A 362 -6.12 -8.70 -4.05
C VAL A 362 -4.90 -9.24 -4.79
N ALA A 363 -4.19 -8.41 -5.56
CA ALA A 363 -2.93 -8.81 -6.19
C ALA A 363 -1.87 -9.19 -5.15
N VAL A 364 -1.75 -8.39 -4.06
CA VAL A 364 -0.86 -8.71 -2.93
C VAL A 364 -1.24 -10.03 -2.27
N LEU A 365 -2.53 -10.27 -2.02
CA LEU A 365 -3.00 -11.55 -1.48
C LEU A 365 -2.59 -12.72 -2.39
N LEU A 366 -2.89 -12.64 -3.69
CA LEU A 366 -2.54 -13.70 -4.64
C LEU A 366 -1.04 -13.96 -4.69
N ALA A 367 -0.21 -12.91 -4.59
CA ALA A 367 1.24 -13.05 -4.49
C ALA A 367 1.66 -13.83 -3.24
N LEU A 368 1.09 -13.52 -2.07
CA LEU A 368 1.39 -14.25 -0.82
C LEU A 368 0.95 -15.72 -0.90
N LEU A 369 -0.21 -16.01 -1.50
CA LEU A 369 -0.67 -17.38 -1.72
C LEU A 369 0.28 -18.14 -2.66
N HIS A 370 0.75 -17.48 -3.73
CA HIS A 370 1.74 -18.06 -4.65
C HIS A 370 3.08 -18.35 -3.94
N LEU A 371 3.51 -17.46 -3.05
CA LEU A 371 4.73 -17.65 -2.22
C LEU A 371 4.55 -18.71 -1.12
N GLY A 372 3.39 -19.35 -1.03
CA GLY A 372 3.12 -20.44 -0.11
C GLY A 372 2.75 -19.99 1.31
N VAL A 373 2.43 -18.71 1.51
CA VAL A 373 1.96 -18.22 2.82
C VAL A 373 0.58 -18.79 3.13
N LYS A 374 0.43 -19.32 4.33
CA LYS A 374 -0.80 -19.93 4.86
C LYS A 374 -1.25 -19.23 6.14
N GLY A 375 -2.50 -19.48 6.54
CA GLY A 375 -3.02 -19.00 7.82
C GLY A 375 -3.35 -17.50 7.83
N ILE A 376 -3.44 -16.86 6.65
CA ILE A 376 -3.71 -15.43 6.52
C ILE A 376 -5.11 -15.10 7.05
N ARG A 377 -5.19 -14.23 8.05
CA ARG A 377 -6.44 -13.53 8.40
C ARG A 377 -6.67 -12.40 7.42
N LEU A 378 -7.86 -12.37 6.82
CA LEU A 378 -8.25 -11.38 5.81
C LEU A 378 -9.52 -10.64 6.25
N GLY A 379 -9.40 -9.33 6.46
CA GLY A 379 -10.45 -8.52 7.07
C GLY A 379 -10.68 -7.13 6.45
N PRO A 380 -11.75 -6.42 6.87
CA PRO A 380 -12.64 -6.78 7.98
C PRO A 380 -13.74 -7.79 7.60
N THR A 381 -13.88 -8.13 6.31
CA THR A 381 -14.82 -9.13 5.79
C THR A 381 -14.15 -9.88 4.66
N LEU A 382 -14.52 -11.15 4.43
CA LEU A 382 -14.07 -11.85 3.23
C LEU A 382 -14.68 -11.23 1.95
N PRO A 383 -14.01 -11.31 0.79
CA PRO A 383 -14.52 -10.76 -0.45
C PRO A 383 -15.83 -11.38 -0.94
N ALA A 384 -16.79 -10.52 -1.27
CA ALA A 384 -18.11 -10.93 -1.77
C ALA A 384 -18.08 -11.61 -3.14
N PHE A 385 -16.98 -11.52 -3.88
CA PHE A 385 -16.80 -12.20 -5.17
C PHE A 385 -16.31 -13.65 -5.01
N LEU A 386 -16.09 -14.14 -3.78
CA LEU A 386 -15.77 -15.54 -3.51
C LEU A 386 -17.05 -16.32 -3.26
N SER A 387 -17.34 -17.30 -4.11
CA SER A 387 -18.43 -18.25 -3.87
C SER A 387 -18.08 -19.17 -2.69
N PRO A 388 -19.07 -19.83 -2.06
CA PRO A 388 -18.79 -20.80 -0.99
C PRO A 388 -17.79 -21.90 -1.40
N THR A 389 -17.85 -22.37 -2.65
CA THR A 389 -16.91 -23.36 -3.20
C THR A 389 -15.50 -22.79 -3.29
N VAL A 390 -15.34 -21.56 -3.82
CA VAL A 390 -14.02 -20.92 -3.95
C VAL A 390 -13.43 -20.58 -2.58
N VAL A 391 -14.24 -20.12 -1.62
CA VAL A 391 -13.81 -19.96 -0.22
C VAL A 391 -13.29 -21.27 0.34
N LYS A 392 -14.00 -22.38 0.13
CA LYS A 392 -13.56 -23.70 0.59
C LYS A 392 -12.21 -24.10 -0.01
N VAL A 393 -11.99 -23.89 -1.31
CA VAL A 393 -10.69 -24.14 -1.96
C VAL A 393 -9.57 -23.31 -1.33
N LEU A 394 -9.83 -22.02 -1.03
CA LEU A 394 -8.85 -21.16 -0.39
C LEU A 394 -8.54 -21.58 1.05
N VAL A 395 -9.54 -22.04 1.80
CA VAL A 395 -9.36 -22.57 3.16
C VAL A 395 -8.58 -23.89 3.14
N GLU A 396 -8.95 -24.84 2.27
CA GLU A 396 -8.31 -26.16 2.21
C GLU A 396 -6.84 -26.09 1.77
N ASN A 397 -6.50 -25.18 0.86
CA ASN A 397 -5.13 -25.07 0.32
C ASN A 397 -4.24 -24.08 1.10
N PHE A 398 -4.82 -23.00 1.64
CA PHE A 398 -4.06 -21.87 2.18
C PHE A 398 -4.46 -21.48 3.61
N ASP A 399 -5.45 -22.13 4.22
CA ASP A 399 -5.90 -21.82 5.59
C ASP A 399 -6.25 -20.33 5.78
N ILE A 400 -6.90 -19.71 4.78
CA ILE A 400 -7.40 -18.33 4.88
C ILE A 400 -8.48 -18.27 5.97
N LYS A 401 -8.40 -17.26 6.83
CA LYS A 401 -9.30 -17.06 7.97
C LYS A 401 -9.99 -15.70 7.86
N PRO A 402 -11.28 -15.59 8.23
CA PRO A 402 -11.85 -14.30 8.59
C PRO A 402 -11.22 -13.80 9.91
N ILE A 403 -11.34 -12.50 10.17
CA ILE A 403 -11.10 -11.96 11.52
C ILE A 403 -12.20 -12.41 12.49
N GLY A 404 -11.86 -12.50 13.76
CA GLY A 404 -12.74 -12.78 14.89
C GLY A 404 -12.68 -11.67 15.94
N GLU A 405 -12.71 -12.06 17.22
CA GLU A 405 -12.58 -11.13 18.34
C GLU A 405 -11.10 -10.78 18.57
N VAL A 406 -10.81 -9.50 18.83
CA VAL A 406 -9.44 -8.96 18.95
C VAL A 406 -8.56 -9.80 19.88
N GLN A 407 -9.02 -10.07 21.10
CA GLN A 407 -8.23 -10.84 22.08
C GLN A 407 -7.97 -12.28 21.60
N ALA A 408 -8.99 -12.94 21.04
CA ALA A 408 -8.86 -14.31 20.58
C ALA A 408 -7.89 -14.43 19.40
N ASP A 409 -7.91 -13.45 18.50
CA ASP A 409 -6.99 -13.42 17.36
C ASP A 409 -5.57 -13.05 17.76
N VAL A 410 -5.38 -12.11 18.70
CA VAL A 410 -4.05 -11.84 19.28
C VAL A 410 -3.50 -13.09 19.95
N ASP A 411 -4.28 -13.77 20.80
CA ASP A 411 -3.84 -14.99 21.48
C ASP A 411 -3.47 -16.09 20.46
N ALA A 412 -4.31 -16.29 19.44
CA ALA A 412 -4.07 -17.28 18.40
C ALA A 412 -2.84 -16.95 17.54
N MET A 413 -2.63 -15.66 17.19
CA MET A 413 -1.45 -15.23 16.44
C MET A 413 -0.18 -15.41 17.26
N MET A 414 -0.21 -15.12 18.57
CA MET A 414 0.95 -15.26 19.46
C MET A 414 1.28 -16.71 19.82
N ALA A 415 0.29 -17.62 19.73
CA ALA A 415 0.46 -19.04 20.00
C ALA A 415 0.82 -19.88 18.76
N ALA A 416 0.73 -19.32 17.54
CA ALA A 416 1.20 -19.99 16.33
C ALA A 416 2.68 -20.39 16.52
N ALA A 417 3.06 -21.55 15.98
CA ALA A 417 4.44 -22.04 16.04
C ALA A 417 5.40 -21.10 15.33
#